data_AF-W1I8M5-F1
#
_entry.id   AF-W1I8M5-F1
#
_cell.length_a   1.000
_cell.length_b   1.000
_cell.length_c   1.000
_cell.angle_alpha   90.00
_cell.angle_beta   90.00
_cell.angle_gamma   90.00
#
_symmetry.space_group_name_H-M   'P 1'
#
loop_
_entity.id
_entity.type
_entity.pdbx_description
1 polymer ?
#
loop_
_entity_poly.entity_id
_entity_poly.type
_entity_poly.pdbx_seq_one_letter_code
_entity_poly.pdbx_strand_id
1 'polypeptide(L)' 'LDSWHKVAEKFALERIDAVGQSFDPHFHEALSKMPSEDAEDTVIAQHVAGYTLNGRLIRPAKVLVSSGPAK' A
#
# COMPACT_ATOMS: atom_id res chain seq x y z
N LEU A 1 15.48 15.44 -15.00
CA LEU A 1 14.62 14.49 -14.23
C LEU A 1 15.40 13.69 -13.17
N ASP A 2 16.73 13.51 -13.29
CA ASP A 2 17.56 12.72 -12.35
C ASP A 2 17.68 13.23 -10.90
N SER A 3 17.36 14.51 -10.64
CA SER A 3 17.57 15.12 -9.31
C SER A 3 16.65 14.52 -8.24
N TRP A 4 15.41 14.14 -8.59
CA TRP A 4 14.41 13.67 -7.62
C TRP A 4 14.69 12.25 -7.10
N HIS A 5 15.12 11.33 -7.97
CA HIS A 5 15.47 9.97 -7.56
C HIS A 5 16.66 9.96 -6.60
N LYS A 6 17.70 10.77 -6.90
CA LYS A 6 18.88 10.91 -6.03
C LYS A 6 18.55 11.49 -4.66
N VAL A 7 17.59 12.41 -4.59
CA VAL A 7 17.14 12.97 -3.30
C VAL A 7 16.35 11.93 -2.52
N ALA A 8 15.43 11.19 -3.14
CA ALA A 8 14.65 10.15 -2.48
C ALA A 8 15.54 9.04 -1.89
N GLU A 9 16.53 8.54 -2.66
CA GLU A 9 17.51 7.56 -2.19
C GLU A 9 18.35 8.10 -1.03
N LYS A 10 18.83 9.34 -1.12
CA LYS A 10 19.64 9.97 -0.06
C LYS A 10 18.91 10.07 1.28
N PHE A 11 17.59 10.23 1.25
CA PHE A 11 16.77 10.35 2.46
C PHE A 11 16.05 9.04 2.85
N ALA A 12 16.35 7.92 2.18
CA ALA A 12 15.69 6.62 2.37
C ALA A 12 14.15 6.73 2.37
N LEU A 13 13.62 7.46 1.38
CA LEU A 13 12.19 7.55 1.12
C LEU A 13 11.78 6.35 0.26
N GLU A 14 10.94 5.47 0.80
CA GLU A 14 10.46 4.29 0.10
C GLU A 14 8.96 4.38 -0.11
N ARG A 15 8.52 3.95 -1.30
CA ARG A 15 7.11 3.87 -1.64
C ARG A 15 6.56 2.51 -1.22
N ILE A 16 5.35 2.50 -0.68
CA ILE A 16 4.63 1.27 -0.34
C ILE A 16 3.84 0.82 -1.58
N ASP A 17 4.13 -0.39 -2.06
CA ASP A 17 3.43 -1.06 -3.16
C ASP A 17 2.58 -2.20 -2.60
N ALA A 18 1.32 -1.88 -2.29
CA ALA A 18 0.44 -2.73 -1.50
C ALA A 18 -0.34 -3.78 -2.32
N VAL A 19 -0.58 -3.57 -3.62
CA VAL A 19 -1.42 -4.45 -4.45
C VAL A 19 -0.85 -5.87 -4.50
N GLY A 20 -1.70 -6.86 -4.23
CA GLY A 20 -1.33 -8.27 -4.16
C GLY A 20 -0.72 -8.70 -2.82
N GLN A 21 -0.43 -7.77 -1.90
CA GLN A 21 0.03 -8.11 -0.56
C GLN A 21 -1.14 -8.34 0.40
N SER A 22 -0.87 -9.04 1.51
CA SER A 22 -1.81 -9.08 2.64
C SER A 22 -1.96 -7.70 3.27
N PHE A 23 -3.17 -7.40 3.72
CA PHE A 23 -3.48 -6.17 4.40
C PHE A 23 -2.76 -6.10 5.76
N ASP A 24 -1.87 -5.12 5.92
CA ASP A 24 -1.25 -4.78 7.20
C ASP A 24 -1.72 -3.39 7.67
N PRO A 25 -2.47 -3.28 8.78
CA PRO A 25 -2.90 -2.00 9.35
C PRO A 25 -1.78 -1.03 9.71
N HIS A 26 -0.54 -1.50 9.89
CA HIS A 26 0.61 -0.63 10.16
C HIS A 26 1.04 0.17 8.93
N PHE A 27 0.78 -0.34 7.73
CA PHE A 27 1.22 0.26 6.47
C PHE A 27 0.07 0.65 5.56
N HIS A 28 -1.14 0.14 5.83
CA HIS A 28 -2.32 0.30 4.98
C HIS A 28 -3.51 0.87 5.75
N GLU A 29 -4.24 1.77 5.09
CA GLU A 29 -5.55 2.29 5.51
C GLU A 29 -6.60 1.71 4.55
N ALA A 30 -7.42 0.77 5.02
CA ALA A 30 -8.48 0.19 4.21
C ALA A 30 -9.63 1.20 4.04
N LEU A 31 -9.93 1.56 2.79
CA LEU A 31 -11.08 2.40 2.44
C LEU A 31 -12.38 1.62 2.44
N SER A 32 -12.33 0.38 1.97
CA SER A 32 -13.46 -0.53 1.93
C SER A 32 -12.98 -1.98 1.78
N LYS A 33 -13.86 -2.93 2.12
CA LYS A 33 -13.72 -4.34 1.76
C LYS A 33 -14.75 -4.69 0.68
N MET A 34 -14.35 -5.44 -0.34
CA MET A 34 -15.27 -5.86 -1.40
C MET A 34 -14.93 -7.26 -1.94
N PRO A 35 -15.91 -7.97 -2.52
CA PRO A 35 -15.66 -9.28 -3.11
C PRO A 35 -14.65 -9.21 -4.26
N SER A 36 -13.75 -10.20 -4.33
CA SER A 36 -12.77 -10.37 -5.41
C SER A 36 -12.40 -11.84 -5.58
N GLU A 37 -11.71 -12.19 -6.67
CA GLU A 37 -11.18 -13.55 -6.86
C GLU A 37 -10.04 -13.88 -5.89
N ASP A 38 -9.34 -12.86 -5.38
CA ASP A 38 -8.28 -13.01 -4.38
C ASP A 38 -8.79 -13.50 -3.01
N ALA A 39 -7.86 -14.02 -2.22
CA ALA A 39 -8.14 -14.43 -0.84
C ALA A 39 -8.54 -13.25 0.04
N GLU A 40 -9.36 -13.51 1.06
CA GLU A 40 -9.72 -12.52 2.08
C GLU A 40 -8.47 -11.86 2.68
N ASP A 41 -8.59 -10.57 2.99
CA ASP A 41 -7.50 -9.71 3.49
C ASP A 41 -6.35 -9.45 2.49
N THR A 42 -6.49 -9.82 1.21
CA THR A 42 -5.56 -9.38 0.16
C THR A 42 -5.88 -7.96 -0.29
N VAL A 43 -4.87 -7.11 -0.48
CA VAL A 43 -5.04 -5.79 -1.09
C VAL A 43 -5.25 -5.95 -2.59
N ILE A 44 -6.43 -5.57 -3.07
CA ILE A 44 -6.83 -5.73 -4.47
C ILE A 44 -6.62 -4.46 -5.30
N ALA A 45 -6.56 -3.30 -4.65
CA ALA A 45 -6.24 -2.04 -5.30
C ALA A 45 -5.62 -1.04 -4.31
N GLN A 46 -4.75 -0.17 -4.84
CA GLN A 46 -4.15 0.94 -4.11
C GLN A 46 -4.59 2.25 -4.76
N HIS A 47 -5.46 2.99 -4.08
CA HIS A 47 -5.93 4.30 -4.55
C HIS A 47 -4.88 5.39 -4.33
N VAL A 48 -4.14 5.29 -3.24
CA VAL A 48 -3.19 6.32 -2.81
C VAL A 48 -1.94 5.63 -2.29
N ALA A 49 -0.78 5.99 -2.84
CA ALA A 49 0.49 5.40 -2.41
C ALA A 49 0.84 5.76 -0.97
N GLY A 50 1.34 4.77 -0.22
CA GLY A 50 1.95 4.98 1.09
C GLY A 50 3.44 5.25 0.94
N TYR A 51 4.05 5.80 1.99
CA TYR A 51 5.49 6.07 2.02
C TYR A 51 6.07 5.89 3.41
N THR A 52 7.30 5.38 3.46
CA THR A 52 8.16 5.36 4.63
C THR A 52 9.36 6.28 4.39
N LEU A 53 9.90 6.86 5.46
CA LEU A 53 11.11 7.67 5.43
C LEU A 53 12.04 7.16 6.52
N ASN A 54 13.21 6.66 6.15
CA ASN A 54 14.12 5.98 7.07
C ASN A 54 13.42 4.85 7.84
N GLY A 55 12.59 4.06 7.15
CA GLY A 55 11.80 2.97 7.75
C GLY A 55 10.61 3.41 8.62
N ARG A 56 10.44 4.71 8.89
CA ARG A 56 9.29 5.23 9.64
C ARG A 56 8.14 5.55 8.69
N LEU A 57 6.94 5.08 9.01
CA LEU A 57 5.73 5.41 8.25
C LEU A 57 5.49 6.93 8.25
N ILE A 58 5.40 7.52 7.06
CA ILE A 58 5.00 8.92 6.87
C ILE A 58 3.53 9.02 6.50
N ARG A 59 3.05 8.11 5.65
CA ARG A 59 1.63 7.98 5.31
C ARG A 59 1.31 6.52 4.95
N PRO A 60 0.22 5.95 5.47
CA PRO A 60 -0.25 4.65 5.02
C PRO A 60 -0.73 4.70 3.55
N ALA A 61 -0.64 3.56 2.87
CA ALA A 61 -1.27 3.40 1.57
C ALA A 61 -2.78 3.26 1.74
N LYS A 62 -3.59 3.97 0.94
CA LYS A 62 -5.05 3.80 0.98
C LYS A 62 -5.46 2.73 -0.01
N VAL A 63 -6.11 1.69 0.49
CA VAL A 63 -6.29 0.44 -0.24
C VAL A 63 -7.74 -0.04 -0.22
N LEU A 64 -8.09 -0.84 -1.21
CA LEU A 64 -9.25 -1.73 -1.18
C LEU A 64 -8.77 -3.13 -0.84
N VAL A 65 -9.51 -3.81 0.03
CA VAL A 65 -9.15 -5.13 0.53
C VAL A 65 -10.22 -6.15 0.10
N SER A 66 -9.79 -7.35 -0.25
CA SER A 66 -10.68 -8.45 -0.58
C SER A 66 -11.47 -8.90 0.65
N SER A 67 -12.77 -9.16 0.47
CA SER A 67 -13.59 -9.94 1.40
C SER A 67 -13.70 -11.42 1.01
N GLY A 68 -12.82 -11.90 0.12
CA GLY A 68 -12.90 -13.20 -0.53
C GLY A 68 -13.85 -13.24 -1.74
N PRO A 69 -13.94 -14.40 -2.42
CA PRO A 69 -14.83 -14.62 -3.54
C PRO A 69 -16.29 -14.33 -3.20
N ALA A 70 -17.02 -13.76 -4.16
CA ALA A 70 -18.46 -13.59 -4.04
C ALA A 70 -19.11 -14.97 -3.82
N LYS A 71 -20.01 -15.05 -2.82
CA LYS A 71 -20.83 -16.23 -2.57
C LYS A 71 -22.00 -16.32 -3.54
#